data_AF-A0A939NU40-F1
#
_entry.id   AF-A0A939NU40-F1
#
_cell.length_a   1.000
_cell.length_b   1.000
_cell.length_c   1.000
_cell.angle_alpha   90.00
_cell.angle_beta   90.00
_cell.angle_gamma   90.00
#
_symmetry.space_group_name_H-M   'P 1'
#
loop_
_entity.id
_entity.type
_entity.pdbx_description
1 polymer ?
#
loop_
_entity_poly.entity_id
_entity_poly.type
_entity_poly.pdbx_seq_one_letter_code
_entity_poly.pdbx_strand_id
1 'polypeptide(L)'
;MLQFDGKWWFDSPGPIEPAVQEGFRDLINRISGQSQRKVILEHFKARFCAAANTDYWPSTNERFASDDLDRDMERAAANAPVFIEAFWDACQELRARHPAMVIPDAGRINRIGTVKLSAD
;
A
#
# COMPACT_ATOMS: atom_id res chain seq x y z
N MET A 1 4.88 15.68 -0.37
CA MET A 1 5.70 14.80 -1.23
C MET A 1 6.19 13.65 -0.39
N LEU A 2 6.22 12.42 -0.91
CA LEU A 2 6.89 11.31 -0.23
C LEU A 2 8.37 11.65 -0.10
N GLN A 3 8.96 11.37 1.06
CA GLN A 3 10.38 11.62 1.31
C GLN A 3 11.05 10.26 1.41
N PHE A 4 11.81 9.90 0.38
CA PHE A 4 12.71 8.76 0.39
C PHE A 4 14.15 9.28 0.27
N ASP A 5 15.12 8.48 0.72
CA ASP A 5 16.48 8.66 0.23
C ASP A 5 16.43 8.50 -1.30
N GLY A 6 16.86 9.53 -2.04
CA GLY A 6 16.86 9.53 -3.50
C GLY A 6 17.59 8.34 -4.11
N LYS A 7 18.51 7.72 -3.35
CA LYS A 7 19.23 6.50 -3.75
C LYS A 7 18.32 5.28 -3.89
N TRP A 8 17.23 5.19 -3.13
CA TRP A 8 16.32 4.04 -3.15
C TRP A 8 15.56 3.86 -4.47
N TRP A 9 15.50 4.91 -5.28
CA TRP A 9 14.93 4.85 -6.62
C TRP A 9 15.81 4.11 -7.63
N PHE A 10 17.11 4.04 -7.38
CA PHE A 10 18.09 3.43 -8.28
C PHE A 10 18.65 2.13 -7.70
N ASP A 11 18.82 2.08 -6.39
CA ASP A 11 19.25 0.90 -5.64
C ASP A 11 18.16 0.56 -4.62
N SER A 12 17.32 -0.45 -4.94
CA SER A 12 16.27 -0.89 -4.01
C SER A 12 16.90 -1.19 -2.64
N PRO A 13 16.39 -0.62 -1.54
CA PRO A 13 16.87 -0.93 -0.19
C PRO A 13 16.56 -2.38 0.21
N GLY A 14 15.93 -3.17 -0.68
CA GLY A 14 15.49 -4.52 -0.42
C GLY A 14 14.01 -4.59 -0.09
N PRO A 15 13.57 -5.69 0.53
CA PRO A 15 12.18 -5.89 0.89
C PRO A 15 11.73 -4.96 2.01
N ILE A 16 10.44 -4.67 2.07
CA ILE A 16 9.80 -4.03 3.22
C ILE A 16 9.87 -4.98 4.43
N GLU A 17 10.24 -4.43 5.58
CA GLU A 17 10.13 -5.17 6.84
C GLU A 17 8.66 -5.53 7.15
N PRO A 18 8.37 -6.74 7.67
CA PRO A 18 7.00 -7.19 7.94
C PRO A 18 6.17 -6.19 8.74
N ALA A 19 6.76 -5.58 9.76
CA ALA A 19 6.05 -4.62 10.61
C ALA A 19 5.73 -3.28 9.91
N VAL A 20 6.51 -2.90 8.89
CA VAL A 20 6.21 -1.75 8.03
C VAL A 20 5.03 -2.11 7.12
N GLN A 21 5.04 -3.30 6.52
CA GLN A 21 3.91 -3.81 5.70
C GLN A 21 2.61 -3.87 6.52
N GLU A 22 2.65 -4.36 7.77
CA GLU A 22 1.52 -4.35 8.70
C GLU A 22 1.00 -2.93 8.96
N GLY A 23 1.90 -1.95 9.14
CA GLY A 23 1.51 -0.55 9.29
C GLY A 23 0.74 0.01 8.10
N PHE A 24 1.12 -0.38 6.88
CA PHE A 24 0.36 -0.03 5.67
C PHE A 24 -0.98 -0.76 5.60
N ARG A 25 -1.03 -2.04 5.96
CA ARG A 25 -2.28 -2.82 6.01
C ARG A 25 -3.29 -2.20 6.97
N ASP A 26 -2.83 -1.73 8.13
CA ASP A 26 -3.65 -1.02 9.10
C ASP A 26 -4.25 0.27 8.55
N LEU A 27 -3.49 1.02 7.74
CA LEU A 27 -4.03 2.18 7.03
C LEU A 27 -5.12 1.77 6.06
N ILE A 28 -4.91 0.71 5.26
CA ILE A 28 -5.94 0.21 4.32
C ILE A 28 -7.20 -0.22 5.08
N ASN A 29 -7.06 -0.88 6.23
CA ASN A 29 -8.19 -1.25 7.08
C ASN A 29 -8.98 -0.03 7.56
N ARG A 30 -8.31 1.04 7.97
CA ARG A 30 -8.97 2.30 8.36
C ARG A 30 -9.65 3.01 7.19
N ILE A 31 -9.03 2.99 6.00
CA ILE A 31 -9.60 3.60 4.79
C ILE A 31 -10.83 2.81 4.35
N SER A 32 -10.75 1.48 4.32
CA SER A 32 -11.85 0.60 3.90
C SER A 32 -13.05 0.63 4.82
N GLY A 33 -12.88 0.96 6.11
CA GLY A 33 -14.00 1.14 7.06
C GLY A 33 -14.89 2.35 6.77
N GLN A 34 -14.50 3.24 5.86
CA GLN A 34 -15.28 4.43 5.50
C GLN A 34 -16.30 4.20 4.38
N SER A 35 -16.26 3.04 3.70
CA SER A 35 -17.08 2.74 2.53
C SER A 35 -17.32 1.23 2.40
N GLN A 36 -17.77 0.77 1.23
CA GLN A 36 -17.88 -0.65 0.92
C GLN A 36 -16.49 -1.30 0.97
N ARG A 37 -16.20 -1.99 2.07
CA ARG A 37 -14.86 -2.49 2.40
C ARG A 37 -14.24 -3.32 1.27
N LYS A 38 -14.96 -4.30 0.72
CA LYS A 38 -14.49 -5.09 -0.43
C LYS A 38 -14.01 -4.20 -1.59
N VAL A 39 -14.77 -3.15 -1.95
CA VAL A 39 -14.42 -2.26 -3.08
C VAL A 39 -13.09 -1.54 -2.81
N ILE A 40 -12.88 -1.06 -1.59
CA ILE A 40 -11.62 -0.40 -1.22
C ILE A 40 -10.46 -1.39 -1.19
N LEU A 41 -10.66 -2.60 -0.65
CA LEU A 41 -9.63 -3.65 -0.65
C LEU A 41 -9.21 -4.02 -2.08
N GLU A 42 -10.17 -4.19 -2.98
CA GLU A 42 -9.92 -4.50 -4.40
C GLU A 42 -9.16 -3.38 -5.12
N HIS A 43 -9.44 -2.12 -4.78
CA HIS A 43 -8.73 -0.97 -5.32
C HIS A 43 -7.25 -0.98 -4.94
N PHE A 44 -6.93 -1.22 -3.67
CA PHE A 44 -5.54 -1.39 -3.25
C PHE A 44 -4.90 -2.64 -3.87
N LYS A 45 -5.62 -3.78 -3.87
CA LYS A 45 -5.12 -5.03 -4.44
C LYS A 45 -4.70 -4.84 -5.91
N ALA A 46 -5.53 -4.19 -6.73
CA ALA A 46 -5.21 -3.94 -8.13
C ALA A 46 -3.88 -3.16 -8.32
N ARG A 47 -3.60 -2.17 -7.46
CA ARG A 47 -2.32 -1.45 -7.51
C ARG A 47 -1.14 -2.30 -7.05
N PHE A 48 -1.32 -3.14 -6.02
CA PHE A 48 -0.27 -4.06 -5.60
C PHE A 48 0.00 -5.18 -6.60
N CYS A 49 -1.03 -5.71 -7.29
CA CYS A 49 -0.82 -6.63 -8.42
C CYS A 49 0.04 -5.99 -9.51
N ALA A 50 -0.29 -4.75 -9.91
CA ALA A 50 0.48 -4.02 -10.91
C ALA A 50 1.94 -3.80 -10.48
N ALA A 51 2.16 -3.41 -9.22
CA ALA A 51 3.50 -3.27 -8.63
C ALA A 51 4.28 -4.59 -8.57
N ALA A 52 3.60 -5.70 -8.29
CA ALA A 52 4.18 -7.04 -8.26
C ALA A 52 4.34 -7.67 -9.66
N ASN A 53 3.93 -6.98 -10.73
CA ASN A 53 3.85 -7.51 -12.09
C ASN A 53 3.04 -8.83 -12.16
N THR A 54 1.90 -8.88 -11.47
CA THR A 54 0.94 -9.99 -11.47
C THR A 54 -0.41 -9.55 -12.03
N ASP A 55 -1.15 -10.51 -12.59
CA ASP A 55 -2.51 -10.24 -13.09
C ASP A 55 -3.49 -9.99 -11.94
N TYR A 56 -4.31 -8.95 -12.11
CA TYR A 56 -5.43 -8.69 -11.22
C TYR A 56 -6.62 -9.61 -11.56
N TRP A 57 -7.15 -10.27 -10.54
CA TRP A 57 -8.42 -10.99 -10.60
C TRP A 57 -9.34 -10.55 -9.47
N PRO A 58 -10.60 -10.18 -9.75
CA PRO A 58 -11.54 -9.76 -8.71
C PRO A 58 -11.83 -10.92 -7.75
N SER A 59 -11.78 -10.64 -6.45
CA SER A 59 -12.08 -11.64 -5.43
C SER A 59 -13.59 -11.85 -5.33
N THR A 60 -14.01 -13.04 -4.92
CA THR A 60 -15.43 -13.42 -4.92
C THR A 60 -16.21 -12.81 -3.75
N ASN A 61 -15.56 -12.49 -2.63
CA ASN A 61 -16.17 -11.81 -1.48
C ASN A 61 -15.14 -10.97 -0.72
N GLU A 62 -15.58 -10.30 0.36
CA GLU A 62 -14.71 -9.42 1.16
C GLU A 62 -13.56 -10.16 1.85
N ARG A 63 -13.82 -11.35 2.40
CA ARG A 63 -12.77 -12.17 3.04
C ARG A 63 -11.68 -12.52 2.03
N PHE A 64 -12.07 -12.99 0.85
CA PHE A 64 -11.09 -13.28 -0.21
C PHE A 64 -10.40 -12.01 -0.70
N ALA A 65 -11.08 -10.87 -0.81
CA ALA A 65 -10.42 -9.61 -1.14
C ALA A 65 -9.37 -9.20 -0.10
N SER A 66 -9.63 -9.49 1.17
CA SER A 66 -8.70 -9.25 2.28
C SER A 66 -7.48 -10.17 2.21
N ASP A 67 -7.70 -11.47 1.99
CA ASP A 67 -6.63 -12.49 1.92
C ASP A 67 -5.78 -12.31 0.64
N ASP A 68 -6.42 -11.99 -0.49
CA ASP A 68 -5.72 -11.74 -1.75
C ASP A 68 -4.90 -10.44 -1.68
N LEU A 69 -5.45 -9.39 -1.05
CA LEU A 69 -4.69 -8.16 -0.80
C LEU A 69 -3.42 -8.45 0.01
N ASP A 70 -3.47 -9.27 1.06
CA ASP A 70 -2.28 -9.62 1.84
C ASP A 70 -1.21 -10.28 1.00
N ARG A 71 -1.62 -11.23 0.15
CA ARG A 71 -0.71 -11.92 -0.76
C ARG A 71 -0.06 -10.97 -1.76
N ASP A 72 -0.82 -10.05 -2.34
CA ASP A 72 -0.29 -9.13 -3.34
C ASP A 72 0.53 -7.99 -2.70
N MET A 73 0.21 -7.59 -1.48
CA MET A 73 1.06 -6.73 -0.65
C MET A 73 2.41 -7.40 -0.38
N GLU A 74 2.44 -8.68 0.02
CA GLU A 74 3.68 -9.43 0.27
C GLU A 74 4.55 -9.54 -0.98
N ARG A 75 3.95 -9.78 -2.15
CA ARG A 75 4.67 -9.81 -3.44
C ARG A 75 5.29 -8.46 -3.79
N ALA A 76 4.51 -7.39 -3.70
CA ALA A 76 4.99 -6.03 -3.96
C ALA A 76 6.06 -5.60 -2.94
N ALA A 77 5.97 -6.09 -1.69
CA ALA A 77 6.89 -5.78 -0.61
C ALA A 77 8.33 -6.26 -0.87
N ALA A 78 8.57 -7.12 -1.87
CA ALA A 78 9.91 -7.49 -2.30
C ALA A 78 10.75 -6.28 -2.81
N ASN A 79 10.09 -5.17 -3.16
CA ASN A 79 10.73 -3.91 -3.56
C ASN A 79 10.05 -2.74 -2.83
N ALA A 80 10.71 -2.21 -1.79
CA ALA A 80 10.12 -1.21 -0.92
C ALA A 80 9.65 0.08 -1.64
N PRO A 81 10.43 0.72 -2.53
CA PRO A 81 9.97 1.85 -3.32
C PRO A 81 8.65 1.56 -4.05
N VAL A 82 8.61 0.46 -4.81
CA VAL A 82 7.46 0.08 -5.64
C VAL A 82 6.21 -0.18 -4.80
N PHE A 83 6.37 -0.83 -3.64
CA PHE A 83 5.25 -1.03 -2.71
C PHE A 83 4.68 0.30 -2.21
N ILE A 84 5.54 1.22 -1.77
CA ILE A 84 5.08 2.48 -1.16
C ILE A 84 4.47 3.38 -2.23
N GLU A 85 5.03 3.40 -3.44
CA GLU A 85 4.43 4.05 -4.60
C GLU A 85 3.03 3.51 -4.90
N ALA A 86 2.85 2.19 -4.97
CA ALA A 86 1.56 1.58 -5.23
C ALA A 86 0.50 1.97 -4.18
N PHE A 87 0.89 2.00 -2.90
CA PHE A 87 0.02 2.46 -1.83
C PHE A 87 -0.35 3.95 -1.96
N TRP A 88 0.65 4.80 -2.24
CA TRP A 88 0.44 6.23 -2.40
C TRP A 88 -0.49 6.53 -3.57
N ASP A 89 -0.24 5.91 -4.70
CA ASP A 89 -1.05 6.04 -5.90
C ASP A 89 -2.51 5.62 -5.64
N ALA A 90 -2.72 4.47 -4.99
CA ALA A 90 -4.05 4.02 -4.59
C ALA A 90 -4.75 5.06 -3.71
N CYS A 91 -4.03 5.68 -2.77
CA CYS A 91 -4.54 6.77 -1.93
C CYS A 91 -4.90 8.02 -2.75
N GLN A 92 -4.06 8.42 -3.70
CA GLN A 92 -4.30 9.59 -4.55
C GLN A 92 -5.54 9.40 -5.44
N GLU A 93 -5.71 8.20 -6.01
CA GLU A 93 -6.88 7.85 -6.80
C GLU A 93 -8.17 7.84 -5.97
N LEU A 94 -8.14 7.29 -4.76
CA LEU A 94 -9.29 7.36 -3.84
C LEU A 94 -9.61 8.80 -3.46
N ARG A 95 -8.60 9.63 -3.18
CA ARG A 95 -8.81 11.06 -2.86
C ARG A 95 -9.47 11.80 -4.01
N ALA A 96 -9.07 11.52 -5.24
CA ALA A 96 -9.65 12.15 -6.43
C ALA A 96 -11.10 11.72 -6.67
N ARG A 97 -11.43 10.43 -6.46
CA ARG A 97 -12.78 9.87 -6.66
C ARG A 97 -13.73 10.15 -5.49
N HIS A 98 -13.20 10.27 -4.28
CA HIS A 98 -13.97 10.40 -3.05
C HIS A 98 -13.40 11.51 -2.15
N PRO A 99 -13.67 12.80 -2.45
CA PRO A 99 -13.08 13.92 -1.73
C PRO A 99 -13.39 13.97 -0.22
N ALA A 100 -14.48 13.31 0.20
CA ALA A 100 -14.89 13.21 1.61
C ALA A 100 -14.18 12.09 2.39
N MET A 101 -13.49 11.16 1.71
CA MET A 101 -12.74 10.10 2.39
C MET A 101 -11.48 10.66 3.05
N VAL A 102 -11.26 10.25 4.28
CA VAL A 102 -10.03 10.55 5.03
C VAL A 102 -8.93 9.62 4.50
N ILE A 103 -7.99 10.20 3.76
CA ILE A 103 -6.84 9.52 3.15
C ILE A 103 -5.54 10.02 3.80
N PRO A 104 -4.61 9.14 4.23
CA PRO A 104 -3.35 9.55 4.85
C PRO A 104 -2.55 10.50 3.95
N ASP A 105 -1.92 11.49 4.56
CA ASP A 105 -0.99 12.37 3.89
C ASP A 105 0.40 11.73 3.75
N ALA A 106 1.27 12.37 2.97
CA ALA A 106 2.64 11.91 2.79
C ALA A 106 3.41 11.83 4.12
N GLY A 107 3.13 12.72 5.09
CA GLY A 107 3.78 12.70 6.40
C GLY A 107 3.44 11.45 7.20
N ARG A 108 2.19 10.98 7.15
CA ARG A 108 1.74 9.74 7.79
C ARG A 108 2.40 8.52 7.15
N ILE A 109 2.54 8.52 5.82
CA ILE A 109 3.16 7.42 5.07
C ILE A 109 4.66 7.36 5.34
N ASN A 110 5.34 8.51 5.27
CA ASN A 110 6.77 8.61 5.56
C ASN A 110 7.05 8.11 6.99
N ARG A 111 6.22 8.40 7.99
CA ARG A 111 6.40 7.85 9.34
C ARG A 111 6.32 6.32 9.43
N ILE A 112 5.63 5.65 8.51
CA ILE A 112 5.61 4.18 8.49
C ILE A 112 6.88 3.66 7.81
N GLY A 113 7.30 4.28 6.71
CA GLY A 113 8.51 3.90 5.97
C GLY A 113 9.83 4.26 6.67
N THR A 114 9.89 5.37 7.41
CA THR A 114 11.11 5.88 8.04
C THR A 114 11.36 5.31 9.44
N VAL A 115 10.32 4.93 10.19
CA VAL A 115 10.45 4.58 11.63
C VAL A 115 11.12 3.21 11.89
N LYS A 116 11.50 2.45 10.86
CA LYS A 116 12.19 1.16 11.06
C LYS A 116 13.41 0.87 10.18
N LEU A 117 13.79 1.75 9.26
CA LEU A 117 14.97 1.54 8.40
C LEU A 117 16.23 2.27 8.90
N SER A 118 16.23 2.72 10.16
CA SER A 118 17.35 3.40 10.82
C SER A 118 17.95 2.60 11.98
N ALA A 119 17.79 1.27 11.96
CA ALA A 119 18.48 0.36 12.86
C ALA A 119 19.60 -0.36 12.11
N ASP A 120 20.62 0.41 11.69
CA ASP A 120 22.01 -0.03 11.50
C ASP A 120 22.93 1.16 11.82
#